data_AF-A0AAV5TSZ3-F1
#
_entry.id   AF-A0AAV5TSZ3-F1
#
_cell.length_a   1.000
_cell.length_b   1.000
_cell.length_c   1.000
_cell.angle_alpha   90.00
_cell.angle_beta   90.00
_cell.angle_gamma   90.00
#
_symmetry.space_group_name_H-M   'P 1'
#
loop_
_entity.id
_entity.type
_entity.pdbx_description
1 polymer ?
#
loop_
_entity_poly.entity_id
_entity_poly.type
_entity_poly.pdbx_seq_one_letter_code
_entity_poly.pdbx_strand_id
1 'polypeptide(L)'
;LGMPQNPVDGLVNGLEKMEELSLGQFDPIVVAGSQIDKERRDYFNILGLPTELISHSFSFLSMEDRLRARVNKKLDAIELKSKYYVERVVIEEAEEIPIEMKEWMTMMKDVVD
;
A
#
# COMPACT_ATOMS: atom_id res chain seq x y z
N LEU A 1 12.65 50.70 -19.96
CA LEU A 1 11.20 50.46 -19.82
C LEU A 1 10.81 49.37 -20.79
N GLY A 2 10.54 48.12 -20.45
CA GLY A 2 10.62 47.38 -19.20
C GLY A 2 10.60 45.90 -19.59
N MET A 3 11.40 45.07 -18.92
CA MET A 3 11.39 43.62 -19.14
C MET A 3 10.04 43.05 -18.66
N PRO A 4 9.44 42.06 -19.34
CA PRO A 4 8.35 41.31 -18.74
C PRO A 4 8.88 40.50 -17.55
N GLN A 5 8.18 40.66 -16.44
CA GLN A 5 8.51 40.11 -15.13
C GLN A 5 8.01 38.67 -14.97
N ASN A 6 8.80 37.90 -14.23
CA ASN A 6 8.50 36.76 -13.37
C ASN A 6 7.82 35.48 -13.95
N PRO A 7 8.37 34.28 -13.64
CA PRO A 7 7.93 33.00 -14.22
C PRO A 7 6.98 32.21 -13.30
N VAL A 8 6.08 32.87 -12.56
CA VAL A 8 5.26 32.20 -11.53
C VAL A 8 3.86 31.79 -11.99
N ASP A 9 3.41 32.23 -13.16
CA ASP A 9 2.06 31.93 -13.66
C ASP A 9 1.92 30.52 -14.26
N GLY A 10 3.02 29.77 -14.35
CA GLY A 10 3.04 28.38 -14.82
C GLY A 10 2.69 27.32 -13.76
N LEU A 11 2.68 27.67 -12.47
CA LEU A 11 2.43 26.70 -11.40
C LEU A 11 0.96 26.62 -10.97
N VAL A 12 0.17 27.67 -11.18
CA VAL A 12 -1.20 27.73 -10.66
C VAL A 12 -2.18 26.93 -11.54
N ASN A 13 -1.89 26.80 -12.84
CA ASN A 13 -2.68 25.96 -13.75
C ASN A 13 -2.38 24.46 -13.65
N GLY A 14 -1.43 24.05 -12.80
CA GLY A 14 -1.09 22.63 -12.58
C GLY A 14 -1.88 21.95 -11.48
N LEU A 15 -2.48 22.71 -10.56
CA LEU A 15 -3.18 22.18 -9.38
C LEU A 15 -4.69 22.06 -9.59
N GLU A 16 -5.31 22.88 -10.44
CA GLU A 16 -6.72 22.72 -10.82
C GLU A 16 -6.96 21.60 -11.85
N LYS A 17 -5.89 21.03 -12.41
CA LYS A 17 -5.96 19.97 -13.43
C LYS A 17 -5.77 18.55 -12.89
N MET A 18 -5.82 18.38 -11.58
CA MET A 18 -5.79 17.07 -10.91
C MET A 18 -7.18 16.58 -10.44
N GLU A 19 -8.24 17.34 -10.69
CA GLU A 19 -9.61 16.96 -10.33
C GLU A 19 -10.43 16.36 -11.50
N GLU A 20 -9.87 16.40 -12.73
CA GLU A 20 -10.47 15.77 -13.92
C GLU A 20 -9.57 14.69 -14.55
N LEU A 21 -8.75 14.00 -13.75
CA LEU A 21 -8.30 12.68 -14.14
C LEU A 21 -9.46 11.71 -13.95
N SER A 22 -10.33 11.73 -14.98
CA SER A 22 -11.29 10.70 -15.32
C SER A 22 -10.92 9.36 -14.68
N LEU A 23 -11.78 8.91 -13.76
CA LEU A 23 -11.91 7.54 -13.28
C LEU A 23 -12.17 6.51 -14.42
N GLY A 24 -11.94 6.88 -15.69
CA GLY A 24 -12.38 6.19 -16.89
C GLY A 24 -11.27 5.56 -17.72
N GLN A 25 -10.15 5.16 -17.13
CA GLN A 25 -9.22 4.26 -17.83
C GLN A 25 -8.46 3.29 -16.93
N PHE A 26 -9.07 2.91 -15.81
CA PHE A 26 -8.89 1.54 -15.38
C PHE A 26 -9.98 0.77 -16.10
N ASP A 27 -9.61 -0.02 -17.11
CA ASP A 27 -10.46 -1.15 -17.45
C ASP A 27 -10.71 -1.85 -16.11
N PRO A 28 -11.97 -1.98 -15.64
CA PRO A 28 -12.22 -2.86 -14.52
C PRO A 28 -11.55 -4.16 -14.91
N ILE A 29 -10.76 -4.75 -14.03
CA ILE A 29 -10.26 -6.10 -14.27
C ILE A 29 -11.51 -6.92 -14.48
N VAL A 30 -11.89 -7.13 -15.74
CA VAL A 30 -12.87 -8.09 -16.15
C VAL A 30 -12.12 -9.37 -15.89
N VAL A 31 -12.25 -9.85 -14.65
CA VAL A 31 -12.06 -11.25 -14.34
C VAL A 31 -13.04 -11.93 -15.27
N ALA A 32 -12.54 -12.35 -16.43
CA ALA A 32 -13.31 -13.10 -17.41
C ALA A 32 -13.99 -14.20 -16.60
N GLY A 33 -15.33 -14.15 -16.53
CA GLY A 33 -16.09 -14.87 -15.54
C GLY A 33 -15.69 -16.34 -15.53
N SER A 34 -14.87 -16.74 -14.55
CA SER A 34 -14.92 -18.10 -14.08
C SER A 34 -16.35 -18.26 -13.60
N GLN A 35 -17.06 -19.25 -14.13
CA GLN A 35 -18.34 -19.67 -13.58
C GLN A 35 -18.17 -19.77 -12.07
N ILE A 36 -18.73 -18.79 -11.35
CA ILE A 36 -18.54 -18.68 -9.91
C ILE A 36 -19.51 -19.70 -9.33
N ASP A 37 -19.03 -20.92 -9.15
CA ASP A 37 -19.72 -21.93 -8.36
C ASP A 37 -20.02 -21.32 -6.99
N LYS A 38 -21.31 -21.23 -6.65
CA LYS A 38 -21.85 -20.55 -5.47
C LYS A 38 -21.35 -21.09 -4.11
N GLU A 39 -20.41 -22.02 -4.09
CA GLU A 39 -19.93 -22.72 -2.89
C GLU A 39 -18.49 -22.39 -2.47
N ARG A 40 -17.70 -21.67 -3.29
CA ARG A 40 -16.38 -21.16 -2.87
C ARG A 40 -16.42 -19.64 -2.80
N ARG A 41 -16.23 -19.10 -1.59
CA ARG A 41 -15.75 -17.72 -1.46
C ARG A 41 -14.37 -17.69 -2.10
N ASP A 42 -14.33 -17.31 -3.37
CA ASP A 42 -13.09 -17.12 -4.12
C ASP A 42 -12.37 -15.90 -3.53
N TYR A 43 -11.59 -16.14 -2.48
CA TYR A 43 -10.73 -15.12 -1.90
C TYR A 43 -9.75 -14.68 -2.98
N PHE A 44 -9.71 -13.37 -3.24
CA PHE A 44 -8.74 -12.78 -4.13
C PHE A 44 -7.32 -13.10 -3.64
N ASN A 45 -6.57 -13.86 -4.43
CA ASN A 45 -5.20 -14.24 -4.09
C ASN A 45 -4.21 -13.19 -4.62
N ILE A 46 -3.87 -12.21 -3.79
CA ILE A 46 -2.88 -11.17 -4.13
C ILE A 46 -1.51 -11.77 -4.52
N LEU A 47 -1.15 -12.95 -4.02
CA LEU A 47 0.13 -13.58 -4.33
C LEU A 47 0.17 -14.21 -5.72
N GLY A 48 -0.99 -14.45 -6.32
CA GLY A 48 -1.12 -14.92 -7.70
C GLY A 48 -0.85 -13.83 -8.74
N LEU A 49 -0.79 -12.57 -8.33
CA LEU A 49 -0.54 -11.45 -9.25
C LEU A 49 0.93 -11.36 -9.69
N PRO A 50 1.18 -10.84 -10.90
CA PRO A 50 2.50 -10.36 -11.32
C PRO A 50 3.09 -9.38 -10.30
N THR A 51 4.41 -9.46 -10.15
CA THR A 51 5.17 -8.64 -9.20
C THR A 51 4.98 -7.14 -9.45
N GLU A 52 4.89 -6.76 -10.73
CA GLU A 52 4.71 -5.39 -11.19
C GLU A 52 3.37 -4.82 -10.71
N LEU A 53 2.29 -5.62 -10.76
CA LEU A 53 0.98 -5.19 -10.30
C LEU A 53 0.95 -5.03 -8.78
N ILE A 54 1.55 -5.97 -8.04
CA ILE A 54 1.66 -5.85 -6.57
C ILE A 54 2.48 -4.62 -6.19
N SER A 55 3.62 -4.41 -6.85
CA SER A 55 4.47 -3.23 -6.63
C SER A 55 3.75 -1.92 -6.96
N HIS A 56 2.97 -1.91 -8.05
CA HIS A 56 2.13 -0.76 -8.39
C HIS A 56 1.05 -0.53 -7.33
N SER A 57 0.38 -1.57 -6.83
CA SER A 57 -0.56 -1.44 -5.71
C SER A 57 0.10 -0.86 -4.46
N PHE A 58 1.33 -1.28 -4.15
CA PHE A 58 2.09 -0.75 -3.01
C PHE A 58 2.42 0.74 -3.18
N SER A 59 2.49 1.27 -4.41
CA SER A 59 2.74 2.71 -4.63
C SER A 59 1.64 3.63 -4.11
N PHE A 60 0.43 3.10 -3.88
CA PHE A 60 -0.70 3.83 -3.29
C PHE A 60 -0.77 3.72 -1.77
N LEU A 61 0.07 2.88 -1.15
CA LEU A 61 0.10 2.70 0.30
C LEU A 61 1.02 3.70 0.98
N SER A 62 0.63 4.14 2.17
CA SER A 62 1.51 4.88 3.07
C SER A 62 2.72 4.02 3.49
N MET A 63 3.80 4.66 3.97
CA MET A 63 4.95 3.94 4.52
C MET A 63 4.54 2.93 5.60
N GLU A 64 3.66 3.33 6.52
CA GLU A 64 3.16 2.48 7.59
C GLU A 64 2.46 1.24 7.04
N ASP A 65 1.56 1.42 6.08
CA ASP A 65 0.79 0.32 5.49
C ASP A 65 1.67 -0.60 4.65
N ARG A 66 2.67 -0.06 3.95
CA ARG A 66 3.68 -0.85 3.24
C ARG A 66 4.45 -1.76 4.17
N LEU A 67 4.91 -1.22 5.30
CA LEU A 67 5.65 -1.99 6.29
C LEU A 67 4.77 -3.09 6.91
N ARG A 68 3.49 -2.79 7.18
CA ARG A 68 2.51 -3.80 7.62
C ARG A 68 2.24 -4.87 6.56
N ALA A 69 2.28 -4.52 5.28
CA ALA A 69 2.04 -5.45 4.18
C ALA A 69 3.18 -6.48 3.96
N ARG A 70 4.32 -6.35 4.65
CA ARG A 70 5.48 -7.28 4.58
C ARG A 70 5.24 -8.60 5.32
N VAL A 71 4.08 -9.22 5.11
CA VAL A 71 3.65 -10.44 5.83
C VAL A 71 4.25 -11.73 5.28
N ASN A 72 4.85 -11.72 4.08
CA ASN A 72 5.50 -12.88 3.50
C ASN A 72 6.72 -12.51 2.66
N LYS A 73 7.56 -13.50 2.35
CA LYS A 73 8.83 -13.32 1.62
C LYS A 73 8.67 -12.65 0.25
N LYS A 74 7.57 -12.90 -0.47
CA LYS A 74 7.32 -12.28 -1.78
C LYS A 74 7.03 -10.79 -1.62
N LEU A 75 6.12 -10.43 -0.73
CA LEU A 75 5.74 -9.04 -0.47
C LEU A 75 6.90 -8.24 0.16
N ASP A 76 7.65 -8.88 1.07
CA ASP A 76 8.86 -8.31 1.66
C ASP A 76 9.91 -7.98 0.60
N ALA A 77 10.18 -8.91 -0.31
CA ALA A 77 11.13 -8.69 -1.41
C ALA A 77 10.68 -7.59 -2.39
N ILE A 78 9.36 -7.40 -2.57
CA ILE A 78 8.81 -6.32 -3.40
C ILE A 78 9.01 -4.97 -2.72
N GLU A 79 8.67 -4.88 -1.44
CA GLU A 79 8.85 -3.63 -0.68
C GLU A 79 10.33 -3.25 -0.58
N LEU A 80 11.21 -4.21 -0.33
CA LEU A 80 12.66 -3.96 -0.21
C LEU A 80 13.29 -3.37 -1.49
N LYS A 81 12.72 -3.69 -2.66
CA LYS A 81 13.19 -3.14 -3.95
C LYS A 81 12.63 -1.76 -4.24
N SER A 82 11.58 -1.35 -3.54
CA SER A 82 10.91 -0.06 -3.76
C SER A 82 11.77 1.08 -3.21
N LYS A 83 11.97 2.12 -4.02
CA LYS A 83 12.69 3.34 -3.60
C LYS A 83 11.70 4.48 -3.47
N TYR A 84 11.73 5.16 -2.34
CA TYR A 84 10.86 6.30 -2.06
C TYR A 84 11.51 7.21 -1.03
N TYR A 85 11.15 8.50 -1.09
CA TYR A 85 11.67 9.51 -0.18
C TYR A 85 10.79 9.60 1.06
N VAL A 86 11.43 9.71 2.23
CA VAL A 86 10.77 9.89 3.50
C VAL A 86 11.44 11.07 4.17
N GLU A 87 10.67 12.12 4.44
CA GLU A 87 11.21 13.35 5.04
C GLU A 87 11.70 13.12 6.47
N ARG A 88 10.98 12.30 7.24
CA ARG A 88 11.28 11.98 8.63
C ARG A 88 10.84 10.56 8.96
N VAL A 89 11.72 9.81 9.64
CA VAL A 89 11.39 8.53 10.26
C VAL A 89 11.60 8.68 11.76
N VAL A 90 10.59 8.31 12.54
CA VAL A 90 10.67 8.25 14.01
C VAL A 90 10.65 6.78 14.39
N ILE A 91 11.63 6.34 15.17
CA ILE A 91 11.71 4.98 15.71
C ILE A 91 11.51 5.10 17.21
N GLU A 92 10.46 4.49 17.71
CA GLU A 92 10.15 4.43 19.14
C GLU A 92 10.34 2.98 19.60
N GLU A 93 11.16 2.80 20.63
CA GLU A 93 11.29 1.50 21.28
C GLU A 93 10.12 1.33 22.25
N ALA A 94 9.34 0.26 22.07
CA ALA A 94 8.26 -0.06 22.99
C ALA A 94 8.87 -0.63 24.29
N GLU A 95 8.82 0.15 25.37
CA GLU A 95 9.37 -0.24 26.68
C GLU A 95 8.64 -1.44 27.30
N GLU A 96 7.38 -1.71 26.93
CA GLU A 96 6.63 -2.88 27.40
C GLU A 96 5.71 -3.48 26.33
N ILE A 97 5.65 -4.81 26.31
CA ILE A 97 4.60 -5.56 25.59
C ILE A 97 3.25 -5.14 26.21
N PRO A 98 2.26 -4.71 25.41
CA PRO A 98 0.91 -4.42 25.89
C PRO A 98 0.39 -5.59 26.75
N ILE A 99 -0.22 -5.28 27.90
CA ILE A 99 -0.69 -6.30 28.86
C ILE A 99 -1.57 -7.35 28.18
N GLU A 100 -2.44 -6.92 27.27
CA GLU A 100 -3.29 -7.79 26.46
C GLU A 100 -2.47 -8.83 25.67
N MET A 101 -1.36 -8.42 25.06
CA MET A 101 -0.49 -9.30 24.30
C MET A 101 0.32 -10.23 25.21
N LYS A 102 0.67 -9.80 26.43
CA LYS A 102 1.25 -10.69 27.47
C LYS A 102 0.25 -11.77 27.89
N GLU A 103 -1.03 -11.44 28.04
CA GLU A 103 -2.10 -12.39 28.38
C GLU A 103 -2.33 -13.42 27.26
N TRP A 104 -2.44 -12.97 26.01
CA TRP A 104 -2.55 -13.86 24.85
C TRP A 104 -1.34 -14.78 24.70
N MET A 105 -0.12 -14.27 24.90
CA MET A 105 1.10 -15.08 24.84
C MET A 105 1.19 -16.10 25.99
N THR A 106 0.60 -15.80 27.15
CA THR A 106 0.51 -16.73 28.28
C THR A 106 -0.52 -17.82 27.99
N MET A 107 -1.73 -17.45 27.56
CA MET A 107 -2.77 -18.40 27.15
C MET A 107 -2.30 -19.35 26.05
N MET A 108 -1.54 -18.86 25.08
CA MET A 108 -1.04 -19.69 23.98
C MET A 108 0.05 -20.68 24.40
N LYS A 109 0.77 -20.45 25.50
CA LYS A 109 1.73 -21.42 26.03
C LYS A 109 1.00 -22.60 26.68
N ASP A 110 -0.04 -22.33 27.45
CA ASP A 110 -0.81 -23.37 28.16
C ASP A 110 -1.65 -24.27 27.23
N VAL A 111 -1.88 -23.86 25.98
CA VAL A 111 -2.62 -24.65 24.97
C VAL A 111 -1.70 -25.60 24.18
N VAL A 112 -0.38 -25.36 24.23
CA VAL A 112 0.61 -26.13 23.46
C VAL A 112 1.28 -27.23 24.30
N ASP A 113 1.12 -27.20 25.62
CA ASP A 113 1.50 -28.27 26.57
C ASP A 113 0.34 -29.23 26.87
#